data_AF-A0A7J9HNR6-F1
#
_entry.id   AF-A0A7J9HNR6-F1
#
_cell.length_a   1.000
_cell.length_b   1.000
_cell.length_c   1.000
_cell.angle_alpha   90.00
_cell.angle_beta   90.00
_cell.angle_gamma   90.00
#
_symmetry.space_group_name_H-M   'P 1'
#
loop_
_entity.id
_entity.type
_entity.pdbx_description
1 polymer ?
#
loop_
_entity_poly.entity_id
_entity_poly.type
_entity_poly.pdbx_seq_one_letter_code
_entity_poly.pdbx_strand_id
1 'polypeptide(L)'
;MLRKASRENIVVDLTNLYDHFFVTTGECKAKITAARLPYFDGDYWPGAAEDLINQFRLEEDGRKLNKKGTIKKTITKRALKASGQSDLSANASKDLLLMHKLGETICPMREDFIMVHLQHCCTHCCILMVSGNRWVCAMRQN
;
A
#
# COMPACT_ATOMS: atom_id res chain seq x y z
N MET A 1 6.87 23.63 10.71
CA MET A 1 7.97 22.72 11.11
C MET A 1 8.67 22.13 9.88
N LEU A 2 8.06 21.21 9.13
CA LEU A 2 8.72 20.47 8.03
C LEU A 2 9.23 21.36 6.88
N ARG A 3 8.52 22.44 6.53
CA ARG A 3 8.99 23.45 5.55
C ARG A 3 10.29 24.16 5.97
N LYS A 4 10.56 24.25 7.29
CA LYS A 4 11.82 24.81 7.79
C LYS A 4 12.93 23.77 7.64
N ALA A 5 12.67 22.54 8.07
CA ALA A 5 13.63 21.43 7.96
C ALA A 5 14.03 21.11 6.51
N SER A 6 13.12 21.28 5.55
CA SER A 6 13.45 21.15 4.12
C SER A 6 14.40 22.27 3.64
N ARG A 7 14.19 23.53 4.07
CA ARG A 7 15.12 24.64 3.74
C ARG A 7 16.50 24.48 4.37
N GLU A 8 16.56 23.79 5.51
CA GLU A 8 17.82 23.49 6.21
C GLU A 8 18.49 22.21 5.69
N ASN A 9 17.99 21.62 4.60
CA ASN A 9 18.48 20.36 4.00
C ASN A 9 18.47 19.16 4.97
N ILE A 10 17.58 19.18 5.96
CA ILE A 10 17.36 18.06 6.89
C ILE A 10 16.34 17.08 6.31
N VAL A 11 15.26 17.60 5.75
CA VAL A 11 14.24 16.81 5.05
C VAL A 11 14.57 16.75 3.58
N VAL A 12 14.75 15.54 3.08
CA VAL A 12 15.05 15.26 1.67
C VAL A 12 13.77 15.31 0.83
N ASP A 13 12.70 14.70 1.33
CA ASP A 13 11.44 14.58 0.61
C ASP A 13 10.28 14.44 1.61
N LEU A 14 9.09 14.89 1.18
CA LEU A 14 7.88 14.92 1.97
C LEU A 14 6.75 14.29 1.18
N THR A 15 6.20 13.21 1.71
CA THR A 15 5.08 12.48 1.11
C THR A 15 4.07 12.10 2.20
N ASN A 16 3.11 11.26 1.86
CA ASN A 16 2.18 10.65 2.81
C ASN A 16 2.14 9.13 2.64
N LEU A 17 1.60 8.45 3.64
CA LEU A 17 1.48 6.98 3.66
C LEU A 17 0.71 6.46 2.44
N TYR A 18 -0.33 7.17 2.00
CA TYR A 18 -1.16 6.76 0.87
C TYR A 18 -0.37 6.81 -0.45
N ASP A 19 0.20 7.97 -0.78
CA ASP A 19 0.96 8.19 -2.01
C ASP A 19 2.21 7.30 -2.06
N HIS A 20 2.83 7.02 -0.91
CA HIS A 20 4.02 6.17 -0.86
C HIS A 20 3.73 4.68 -1.07
N PHE A 21 2.63 4.15 -0.51
CA PHE A 21 2.37 2.70 -0.51
C PHE A 21 1.17 2.23 -1.34
N PHE A 22 0.25 3.12 -1.69
CA PHE A 22 -1.01 2.76 -2.36
C PHE A 22 -1.10 3.32 -3.78
N VAL A 23 -0.32 4.37 -4.10
CA VAL A 23 -0.16 4.85 -5.47
C VAL A 23 1.00 4.11 -6.14
N THR A 24 0.71 3.41 -7.24
CA THR A 24 1.73 2.72 -8.04
C THR A 24 2.55 3.76 -8.81
N THR A 25 3.64 4.24 -8.22
CA THR A 25 4.67 4.98 -8.98
C THR A 25 5.33 3.97 -9.91
N GLY A 26 5.16 4.12 -11.23
CA GLY A 26 5.36 3.09 -12.26
C GLY A 26 6.72 2.38 -12.35
N GLU A 27 7.68 2.72 -11.49
CA GLU A 27 9.00 2.07 -11.39
C GLU A 27 9.05 0.97 -10.32
N CYS A 28 8.22 1.02 -9.27
CA CYS A 28 8.29 0.04 -8.17
C CYS A 28 7.41 -1.18 -8.45
N LYS A 29 8.03 -2.28 -8.88
CA LYS A 29 7.36 -3.57 -9.15
C LYS A 29 7.13 -4.43 -7.90
N ALA A 30 7.50 -3.95 -6.72
CA ALA A 30 7.47 -4.77 -5.51
C ALA A 30 6.06 -4.86 -4.94
N LYS A 31 5.53 -6.07 -4.78
CA LYS A 31 4.22 -6.32 -4.13
C LYS A 31 4.20 -5.64 -2.76
N ILE A 32 3.25 -4.74 -2.55
CA ILE A 32 3.06 -4.08 -1.24
C ILE A 32 2.03 -4.89 -0.46
N THR A 33 2.43 -5.37 0.71
CA THR A 33 1.58 -6.06 1.68
C THR A 33 1.58 -5.26 2.98
N ALA A 34 0.63 -5.52 3.87
CA ALA A 34 0.54 -4.83 5.16
C ALA A 34 1.83 -4.94 5.98
N ALA A 35 2.58 -6.04 5.84
CA ALA A 35 3.88 -6.25 6.49
C ALA A 35 5.00 -5.28 6.03
N ARG A 36 4.77 -4.50 4.95
CA ARG A 36 5.70 -3.48 4.47
C ARG A 36 5.37 -2.08 4.96
N LEU A 37 4.22 -1.88 5.62
CA LEU A 37 3.87 -0.61 6.21
C LEU A 37 4.59 -0.45 7.56
N PRO A 38 5.06 0.75 7.92
CA PRO A 38 5.67 1.00 9.23
C PRO A 38 4.67 0.72 10.35
N TYR A 39 5.03 -0.12 11.31
CA TYR A 39 4.19 -0.44 12.46
C TYR A 39 4.68 0.30 13.70
N PHE A 40 3.89 1.24 14.21
CA PHE A 40 4.13 1.91 15.48
C PHE A 40 2.97 1.67 16.44
N ASP A 41 3.28 1.57 17.73
CA ASP A 41 2.27 1.36 18.76
C ASP A 41 1.37 2.61 18.90
N GLY A 42 0.05 2.39 18.93
CA GLY A 42 -0.95 3.45 18.94
C GLY A 42 -1.23 4.12 17.59
N ASP A 43 -0.63 3.64 16.49
CA ASP A 43 -0.98 4.12 15.15
C ASP A 43 -2.40 3.74 14.75
N TYR A 44 -2.98 4.54 13.86
CA TYR A 44 -4.33 4.31 13.35
C TYR A 44 -4.42 3.08 12.42
N TRP A 45 -3.49 2.95 11.46
CA TRP A 45 -3.65 2.00 10.36
C TRP A 45 -3.62 0.53 10.80
N PRO A 46 -2.84 0.09 11.81
CA PRO A 46 -2.88 -1.31 12.25
C PRO A 46 -4.25 -1.71 12.79
N GLY A 47 -4.88 -0.85 13.61
CA GLY A 47 -6.23 -1.08 14.11
C GLY A 47 -7.25 -1.16 12.99
N ALA A 48 -7.19 -0.23 12.03
CA ALA A 48 -8.06 -0.26 10.85
C ALA A 48 -7.86 -1.55 10.01
N ALA A 49 -6.63 -2.03 9.88
CA ALA A 49 -6.34 -3.28 9.18
C ALA A 49 -6.89 -4.51 9.93
N GLU A 50 -6.77 -4.55 11.26
CA GLU A 50 -7.33 -5.61 12.10
C GLU A 50 -8.85 -5.67 12.00
N ASP A 51 -9.53 -4.52 12.04
CA ASP A 51 -10.98 -4.43 11.86
C ASP A 51 -11.43 -5.00 10.50
N LEU A 52 -10.73 -4.66 9.42
CA LEU A 52 -10.98 -5.20 8.08
C LEU A 52 -10.76 -6.73 8.03
N ILE A 53 -9.69 -7.24 8.65
CA ILE A 53 -9.42 -8.68 8.73
C ILE A 53 -10.57 -9.39 9.47
N ASN A 54 -11.05 -8.82 10.58
CA ASN A 54 -12.16 -9.38 11.34
C ASN A 54 -13.46 -9.37 10.53
N GLN A 55 -13.76 -8.29 9.80
CA GLN A 55 -14.91 -8.22 8.88
C GLN A 55 -14.85 -9.31 7.81
N PHE A 56 -13.69 -9.52 7.18
CA PHE A 56 -13.53 -10.57 6.17
C PHE A 56 -13.77 -11.97 6.74
N ARG A 57 -13.33 -12.23 7.97
CA ARG A 57 -13.58 -13.51 8.66
C ARG A 57 -15.08 -13.74 8.88
N LEU A 58 -15.80 -12.73 9.37
CA LEU A 58 -17.25 -12.81 9.60
C LEU A 58 -18.02 -13.05 8.29
N GLU A 59 -17.64 -12.38 7.21
CA GLU A 59 -18.25 -12.61 5.89
C GLU A 59 -17.99 -14.01 5.34
N GLU A 60 -16.81 -14.58 5.58
CA GLU A 60 -16.49 -15.95 5.17
C GLU A 60 -17.33 -16.98 5.93
N ASP A 61 -17.58 -16.78 7.22
CA ASP A 61 -18.37 -17.70 8.04
C ASP A 61 -19.88 -17.53 7.84
N GLY A 62 -20.38 -16.31 7.62
CA GLY A 62 -21.77 -16.05 7.26
C GLY A 62 -22.15 -16.66 5.90
N ARG A 63 -21.21 -16.73 4.95
CA ARG A 63 -21.38 -17.42 3.67
C ARG A 63 -21.39 -18.95 3.79
N LYS A 64 -20.82 -19.53 4.85
CA LYS A 64 -20.88 -20.98 5.11
C LYS A 64 -22.24 -21.42 5.67
N LEU A 65 -22.95 -20.54 6.37
CA LEU A 65 -24.29 -20.83 6.91
C LEU A 65 -25.41 -20.68 5.87
N ASN A 66 -25.23 -19.85 4.84
CA ASN A 66 -26.25 -19.58 3.80
C ASN A 66 -26.03 -20.35 2.48
N LYS A 67 -25.75 -21.66 2.54
CA LYS A 67 -25.87 -22.54 1.36
C LYS A 67 -27.27 -23.15 1.25
N LYS A 68 -28.27 -22.30 0.98
CA LYS A 68 -29.52 -22.70 0.33
C LYS A 68 -30.02 -21.52 -0.50
N GLY A 69 -29.93 -21.64 -1.84
CA GLY A 69 -30.59 -20.72 -2.78
C GLY A 69 -29.69 -19.69 -3.47
N THR A 70 -29.18 -20.09 -4.64
CA THR A 70 -28.99 -19.34 -5.90
C THR A 70 -29.16 -17.79 -5.90
N ILE A 71 -28.10 -17.01 -6.19
CA ILE A 71 -27.74 -16.35 -7.48
C ILE A 71 -26.66 -15.28 -7.22
N LYS A 72 -25.70 -15.25 -8.13
CA LYS A 72 -24.39 -14.60 -8.10
C LYS A 72 -24.43 -13.08 -8.40
N LYS A 73 -23.56 -12.32 -7.75
CA LYS A 73 -22.73 -11.28 -8.43
C LYS A 73 -21.24 -11.58 -8.19
N THR A 74 -20.85 -12.77 -8.63
CA THR A 74 -19.45 -13.16 -8.80
C THR A 74 -18.92 -12.41 -10.02
N ILE A 75 -17.94 -11.54 -9.83
CA ILE A 75 -17.10 -11.02 -10.92
C ILE A 75 -16.69 -12.22 -11.78
N THR A 76 -17.09 -12.18 -13.04
CA THR A 76 -16.93 -13.31 -13.95
C THR A 76 -15.44 -13.59 -14.14
N LYS A 77 -15.06 -14.88 -14.03
CA LYS A 77 -13.72 -15.44 -14.28
C LYS A 77 -13.08 -15.06 -15.64
N ARG A 78 -13.78 -14.29 -16.49
CA ARG A 78 -13.29 -13.78 -17.77
C ARG A 78 -12.50 -12.47 -17.63
N ALA A 79 -12.81 -11.61 -16.67
CA ALA A 79 -12.05 -10.38 -16.43
C ALA A 79 -10.68 -10.66 -15.77
N LEU A 80 -10.63 -11.67 -14.89
CA LEU A 80 -9.40 -12.09 -14.18
C LEU A 80 -8.40 -12.84 -15.07
N LYS A 81 -8.83 -13.40 -16.21
CA LYS A 81 -7.95 -14.12 -17.15
C LYS A 81 -7.14 -13.20 -18.06
N ALA A 82 -7.47 -11.91 -18.16
CA ALA A 82 -6.69 -10.95 -18.95
C ALA A 82 -5.36 -10.55 -18.28
N SER A 83 -5.11 -10.95 -17.03
CA SER A 83 -3.90 -10.60 -16.28
C SER A 83 -2.97 -11.78 -15.97
N GLY A 84 -3.19 -12.97 -16.55
CA GLY A 84 -2.18 -14.03 -16.57
C GLY A 84 -1.69 -14.54 -15.20
N GLN A 85 -2.53 -14.59 -14.17
CA GLN A 85 -2.15 -15.19 -12.89
C GLN A 85 -3.12 -16.31 -12.51
N SER A 86 -2.82 -17.51 -13.00
CA SER A 86 -3.32 -18.76 -12.45
C SER A 86 -2.60 -19.05 -11.14
N ASP A 87 -3.38 -19.26 -10.08
CA ASP A 87 -3.01 -19.86 -8.80
C ASP A 87 -2.14 -19.00 -7.87
N LEU A 88 -2.69 -17.86 -7.43
CA LEU A 88 -2.29 -17.27 -6.17
C LEU A 88 -3.03 -17.98 -5.02
N SER A 89 -2.25 -18.56 -4.09
CA SER A 89 -2.71 -19.05 -2.79
C SER A 89 -3.79 -18.13 -2.20
N ALA A 90 -4.82 -18.72 -1.57
CA ALA A 90 -5.93 -17.97 -0.96
C ALA A 90 -5.49 -16.82 -0.03
N ASN A 91 -4.25 -16.87 0.49
CA ASN A 91 -3.68 -15.79 1.31
C ASN A 91 -3.23 -14.59 0.46
N ALA A 92 -2.64 -14.82 -0.72
CA ALA A 92 -2.15 -13.72 -1.55
C ALA A 92 -3.28 -12.85 -2.12
N SER A 93 -4.47 -13.43 -2.33
CA SER A 93 -5.67 -12.68 -2.70
C SER A 93 -6.28 -11.92 -1.51
N LYS A 94 -6.17 -12.45 -0.28
CA LYS A 94 -6.58 -11.75 0.94
C LYS A 94 -5.71 -10.54 1.24
N ASP A 95 -4.39 -10.65 1.08
CA ASP A 95 -3.47 -9.51 1.23
C ASP A 95 -3.82 -8.39 0.25
N LEU A 96 -4.09 -8.73 -1.02
CA LEU A 96 -4.44 -7.75 -2.04
C LEU A 96 -5.76 -7.05 -1.71
N LEU A 97 -6.76 -7.82 -1.26
CA LEU A 97 -8.06 -7.27 -0.86
C LEU A 97 -7.94 -6.36 0.37
N LEU A 98 -7.15 -6.77 1.37
CA LEU A 98 -6.87 -5.98 2.56
C LEU A 98 -6.22 -4.65 2.19
N MET A 99 -5.16 -4.68 1.39
CA MET A 99 -4.46 -3.47 0.97
C MET A 99 -5.36 -2.54 0.15
N HIS A 100 -6.21 -3.09 -0.72
CA HIS A 100 -7.16 -2.28 -1.48
C HIS A 100 -8.15 -1.57 -0.55
N LYS A 101 -8.76 -2.30 0.39
CA LYS A 101 -9.76 -1.74 1.32
C LYS A 101 -9.13 -0.74 2.29
N LEU A 102 -7.95 -1.06 2.82
CA LEU A 102 -7.19 -0.17 3.69
C LEU A 102 -6.83 1.14 2.96
N GLY A 103 -6.44 1.06 1.68
CA GLY A 103 -6.18 2.23 0.85
C GLY A 103 -7.42 3.12 0.67
N GLU A 104 -8.59 2.52 0.42
CA GLU A 104 -9.87 3.26 0.34
C GLU A 104 -10.19 3.97 1.67
N THR A 105 -9.90 3.33 2.80
CA THR A 105 -10.10 3.93 4.13
C THR A 105 -9.15 5.09 4.40
N ILE A 106 -7.87 4.97 4.03
CA ILE A 106 -6.84 5.98 4.30
C ILE A 106 -6.92 7.17 3.34
N CYS A 107 -7.32 6.97 2.09
CA CYS A 107 -7.32 8.00 1.03
C CYS A 107 -7.98 9.34 1.43
N PRO A 108 -9.16 9.38 2.08
CA PRO A 108 -9.82 10.63 2.47
C PRO A 108 -9.10 11.43 3.55
N MET A 109 -8.18 10.79 4.29
CA MET A 109 -7.41 11.37 5.39
C MET A 109 -5.90 11.22 5.16
N ARG A 110 -5.48 11.08 3.89
CA ARG A 110 -4.08 10.81 3.55
C ARG A 110 -3.13 11.89 4.07
N GLU A 111 -3.59 13.14 4.14
CA GLU A 111 -2.81 14.28 4.62
C GLU A 111 -2.47 14.18 6.12
N ASP A 112 -3.18 13.37 6.89
CA ASP A 112 -2.91 13.14 8.32
C ASP A 112 -1.73 12.15 8.53
N PHE A 113 -1.41 11.35 7.51
CA PHE A 113 -0.33 10.36 7.55
C PHE A 113 0.93 10.89 6.87
N ILE A 114 1.59 11.85 7.50
CA ILE A 114 2.81 12.46 6.95
C ILE A 114 3.97 11.46 7.00
N MET A 115 4.61 11.25 5.85
CA MET A 115 5.84 10.47 5.74
C MET A 115 6.99 11.39 5.34
N VAL A 116 8.03 11.42 6.17
CA VAL A 116 9.19 12.31 6.00
C VAL A 116 10.41 11.49 5.66
N HIS A 117 10.98 11.72 4.48
CA HIS A 117 12.24 11.11 4.10
C HIS A 117 13.41 11.99 4.58
N LEU A 118 14.22 11.44 5.49
CA LEU A 118 15.47 12.05 5.94
C LEU A 118 16.67 11.62 5.09
N GLN A 119 16.49 10.58 4.28
CA GLN A 119 17.49 10.03 3.37
C GLN A 119 16.84 9.79 2.01
N HIS A 120 17.66 9.82 0.96
CA HIS A 120 17.19 9.49 -0.38
C HIS A 120 16.84 8.00 -0.48
N CYS A 121 15.79 7.67 -1.23
CA CYS A 121 15.47 6.30 -1.63
C CYS A 121 15.89 6.03 -3.08
N CYS A 122 16.14 4.77 -3.40
CA CYS A 122 16.29 4.33 -4.80
C CYS A 122 14.93 4.37 -5.48
N THR A 123 14.83 4.99 -6.66
CA THR A 123 13.55 5.13 -7.39
C THR A 123 12.97 3.78 -7.85
N HIS A 124 13.82 2.78 -8.08
CA HIS A 124 13.40 1.46 -8.54
C HIS A 124 12.95 0.54 -7.40
N CYS A 125 13.72 0.43 -6.32
CA CYS A 125 13.40 -0.49 -5.21
C CYS A 125 12.73 0.18 -4.01
N CYS A 126 12.65 1.52 -3.98
CA CYS A 126 12.12 2.32 -2.86
C CYS A 126 12.82 2.05 -1.52
N ILE A 127 14.05 1.55 -1.55
CA ILE A 127 14.87 1.31 -0.34
C ILE A 127 15.66 2.59 -0.04
N LEU A 128 15.70 2.98 1.23
CA LEU A 128 16.50 4.11 1.72
C LEU A 128 17.99 3.84 1.57
N MET A 129 18.72 4.81 1.03
CA MET A 129 20.16 4.76 0.83
C MET A 129 20.86 5.31 2.06
N VAL A 130 21.18 4.42 3.01
CA VAL A 130 21.87 4.77 4.27
C VAL A 130 23.36 5.05 4.06
N SER A 131 23.97 4.43 3.04
CA SER A 131 25.38 4.57 2.68
C SER A 131 25.61 4.33 1.20
N GLY A 132 26.67 4.91 0.63
CA GLY A 132 27.08 4.70 -0.76
C GLY A 132 26.87 5.91 -1.67
N ASN A 133 27.14 5.74 -2.96
CA ASN A 133 27.04 6.81 -3.95
C ASN A 133 25.67 6.83 -4.60
N ARG A 134 25.04 8.01 -4.66
CA ARG A 134 23.80 8.24 -5.40
C ARG A 134 24.10 8.83 -6.77
N TRP A 135 23.64 8.15 -7.81
CA TRP A 135 23.64 8.70 -9.16
C TRP A 135 22.42 9.61 -9.32
N VAL A 136 22.67 10.87 -9.63
CA VAL A 136 21.61 11.84 -9.96
C VAL A 136 21.61 12.00 -11.46
N CYS A 137 20.49 11.67 -12.11
CA CYS A 137 20.34 11.92 -13.54
C CYS A 137 20.18 13.44 -13.72
N ALA A 138 21.26 14.11 -14.10
CA ALA A 138 21.20 15.48 -14.57
C ALA A 138 20.62 15.46 -15.99
N MET A 139 19.29 15.34 -16.11
CA MET A 139 18.65 15.74 -17.36
C MET A 139 18.98 17.22 -17.56
N ARG A 140 19.77 17.51 -18.61
CA ARG A 140 20.14 18.87 -19.00
C ARG A 140 18.87 19.70 -19.11
N GLN A 141 18.81 20.82 -18.38
CA GLN A 141 17.89 21.90 -18.70
C GLN A 141 18.19 22.35 -20.14
N ASN A 142 17.21 22.21 -21.01
CA ASN A 142 16.95 23.04 -22.18
C ASN A 142 15.46 22.93 -22.51
#